data_AF-A0A7J9HVA9-F1
#
_entry.id   AF-A0A7J9HVA9-F1
#
_cell.length_a   1.000
_cell.length_b   1.000
_cell.length_c   1.000
_cell.angle_alpha   90.00
_cell.angle_beta   90.00
_cell.angle_gamma   90.00
#
_symmetry.space_group_name_H-M   'P 1'
#
loop_
_entity.id
_entity.type
_entity.pdbx_description
1 polymer ?
#
loop_
_entity_poly.entity_id
_entity_poly.type
_entity_poly.pdbx_seq_one_letter_code
_entity_poly.pdbx_strand_id
1 'polypeptide(L)'
;MTTLPPSLSPSRSQTTCASLLQELQIIWDEIGESDGERDKMLLELEQECLNIYRRKVEMTRKCKADLQNSLAQFESEIAKIVSSLGEHSFSFSRKGKGTLKHQISYIRPVLEELRSKKKQRVKEFTETQSQIVKICAEIAGNGQSMMSSDPQVDERDLTVNKLGELKSHLQELQNEKIIRLQKVDSHISMIHELSVVMSFDFLKTVSGIHSSLIDPANGQSKSISNDTLAKLTGVVNSLQQEKQKRLQK
;
A
#
# COMPACT_ATOMS: atom_id res chain seq x y z
N MET A 1 24.02 -63.95 24.00
CA MET A 1 23.12 -63.65 22.86
C MET A 1 22.70 -62.19 23.02
N THR A 2 22.90 -61.24 22.12
CA THR A 2 23.54 -61.19 20.81
C THR A 2 23.80 -59.70 20.58
N THR A 3 25.07 -59.32 20.41
CA THR A 3 25.48 -57.97 20.02
C THR A 3 25.09 -57.74 18.56
N LEU A 4 24.23 -56.76 18.29
CA LEU A 4 23.95 -56.30 16.92
C LEU A 4 25.16 -55.52 16.38
N PRO A 5 25.65 -55.84 15.17
CA PRO A 5 26.78 -55.14 14.58
C PRO A 5 26.35 -53.79 13.97
N PRO A 6 27.26 -52.80 13.91
CA PRO A 6 27.03 -51.58 13.14
C PRO A 6 26.93 -51.92 11.66
N SER A 7 25.92 -51.36 10.99
CA SER A 7 25.72 -51.46 9.55
C SER A 7 26.96 -50.91 8.82
N LEU A 8 27.77 -51.81 8.27
CA LEU A 8 28.78 -51.51 7.28
C LEU A 8 28.08 -50.85 6.09
N SER A 9 28.30 -49.55 5.94
CA SER A 9 28.03 -48.86 4.68
C SER A 9 28.94 -49.51 3.62
N PRO A 10 28.45 -49.87 2.42
CA PRO A 10 29.34 -50.33 1.37
C PRO A 10 30.28 -49.17 1.06
N SER A 11 31.56 -49.37 1.31
CA SER A 11 32.63 -48.49 0.88
C SER A 11 32.52 -48.34 -0.63
N ARG A 12 31.88 -47.24 -1.06
CA ARG A 12 31.85 -46.82 -2.45
C ARG A 12 33.31 -46.53 -2.79
N SER A 13 33.98 -47.46 -3.45
CA SER A 13 35.29 -47.21 -4.05
C SER A 13 35.15 -45.92 -4.85
N GLN A 14 35.82 -44.85 -4.39
CA GLN A 14 35.79 -43.58 -5.10
C GLN A 14 36.54 -43.80 -6.41
N THR A 15 35.80 -44.06 -7.48
CA THR A 15 36.34 -44.01 -8.83
C THR A 15 36.91 -42.61 -9.05
N THR A 16 38.19 -42.54 -9.38
CA THR A 16 38.89 -41.29 -9.69
C THR A 16 39.24 -41.26 -11.17
N CYS A 17 39.50 -40.07 -11.72
CA CYS A 17 40.02 -39.97 -13.09
C CYS A 17 41.31 -40.79 -13.25
N ALA A 18 42.18 -40.79 -12.22
CA ALA A 18 43.43 -41.55 -12.23
C ALA A 18 43.20 -43.08 -12.30
N SER A 19 42.24 -43.62 -11.54
CA SER A 19 41.95 -45.06 -11.58
C SER A 19 41.36 -45.51 -12.92
N LEU A 20 40.47 -44.69 -13.50
CA LEU A 20 39.89 -44.98 -14.82
C LEU A 20 40.93 -44.86 -15.95
N LEU A 21 41.84 -43.90 -15.87
CA LEU A 21 42.94 -43.78 -16.83
C LEU A 21 43.90 -44.96 -16.74
N GLN A 22 44.18 -45.47 -15.53
CA GLN A 22 45.00 -46.66 -15.34
C GLN A 22 44.33 -47.92 -15.92
N GLU A 23 43.03 -48.09 -15.70
CA GLU A 23 42.25 -49.17 -16.33
C GLU A 23 42.28 -49.07 -17.86
N LEU A 24 42.10 -47.86 -18.40
CA LEU A 24 42.16 -47.61 -19.85
C LEU A 24 43.54 -47.95 -20.43
N GLN A 25 44.62 -47.64 -19.70
CA GLN A 25 45.99 -48.01 -20.10
C GLN A 25 46.18 -49.53 -20.17
N ILE A 26 45.71 -50.26 -19.15
CA ILE A 26 45.79 -51.74 -19.13
C ILE A 26 45.03 -52.32 -20.33
N ILE A 27 43.81 -51.83 -20.61
CA ILE A 27 43.01 -52.30 -21.74
C ILE A 27 43.68 -51.99 -23.08
N TRP A 28 44.22 -50.78 -23.24
CA TRP A 28 44.94 -50.41 -24.47
C TRP A 28 46.17 -51.29 -24.71
N ASP A 29 46.89 -51.64 -23.65
CA ASP A 29 48.04 -52.56 -23.72
C ASP A 29 47.60 -53.98 -24.14
N GLU A 30 46.45 -54.45 -23.64
CA GLU A 30 45.86 -55.76 -23.99
C GLU A 30 45.41 -55.84 -25.46
N ILE A 31 44.80 -54.78 -26.00
CA ILE A 31 44.30 -54.75 -27.38
C ILE A 31 45.35 -54.32 -28.41
N GLY A 32 46.49 -53.79 -27.96
CA GLY A 32 47.55 -53.28 -28.84
C GLY A 32 47.23 -51.94 -29.50
N GLU A 33 46.58 -51.02 -28.79
CA GLU A 33 46.25 -49.69 -29.31
C GLU A 33 47.50 -48.85 -29.59
N SER A 34 47.53 -48.15 -30.73
CA SER A 34 48.71 -47.36 -31.12
C SER A 34 48.85 -46.07 -30.28
N ASP A 35 50.07 -45.63 -30.04
CA ASP A 35 50.33 -44.39 -29.27
C ASP A 35 49.58 -43.18 -29.85
N GLY A 36 49.46 -43.08 -31.19
CA GLY A 36 48.75 -41.99 -31.85
C GLY A 36 47.24 -41.97 -31.58
N GLU A 37 46.58 -43.14 -31.54
CA GLU A 37 45.15 -43.20 -31.18
C GLU A 37 44.93 -43.03 -29.67
N ARG A 38 45.86 -43.50 -28.83
CA ARG A 38 45.85 -43.24 -27.38
C ARG A 38 45.95 -41.74 -27.09
N ASP A 39 46.90 -41.03 -27.69
CA ASP A 39 47.08 -39.58 -27.55
C ASP A 39 45.85 -38.81 -28.00
N LYS A 40 45.26 -39.23 -29.13
CA LYS A 40 44.02 -38.63 -29.64
C LYS A 40 42.85 -38.80 -28.67
N MET A 41 42.64 -40.01 -28.14
CA MET A 41 41.56 -40.27 -27.19
C MET A 41 41.77 -39.52 -25.86
N LEU A 42 43.01 -39.41 -25.39
CA LEU A 42 43.34 -38.61 -24.21
C LEU A 42 43.05 -37.11 -24.44
N LEU A 43 43.42 -36.58 -25.60
CA LEU A 43 43.16 -35.18 -25.96
C LEU A 43 41.65 -34.91 -26.07
N GLU A 44 40.87 -35.84 -26.63
CA GLU A 44 39.41 -35.77 -26.66
C GLU A 44 38.82 -35.73 -25.24
N LEU A 45 39.28 -36.60 -24.33
CA LEU A 45 38.85 -36.63 -22.92
C LEU A 45 39.18 -35.31 -22.20
N GLU A 46 40.38 -34.78 -22.38
CA GLU A 46 40.80 -33.49 -21.82
C GLU A 46 39.90 -32.36 -22.33
N GLN A 47 39.62 -32.35 -23.62
CA GLN A 47 38.76 -31.34 -24.24
C GLN A 47 37.32 -31.42 -23.74
N GLU A 48 36.77 -32.63 -23.56
CA GLU A 48 35.46 -32.85 -22.94
C GLU A 48 35.42 -32.36 -21.49
N CYS A 49 36.44 -32.68 -20.69
CA CYS A 49 36.56 -32.21 -19.31
C CYS A 49 36.60 -30.68 -19.24
N LEU A 50 37.43 -30.03 -20.07
CA LEU A 50 37.49 -28.58 -20.18
C LEU A 50 36.15 -27.96 -20.60
N ASN A 51 35.42 -28.60 -21.51
CA ASN A 51 34.09 -28.14 -21.93
C ASN A 51 33.08 -28.20 -20.77
N ILE A 52 33.13 -29.25 -19.94
CA ILE A 52 32.32 -29.34 -18.72
C ILE A 52 32.65 -28.21 -17.75
N TYR A 53 33.93 -27.97 -17.46
CA TYR A 53 34.36 -26.88 -16.58
C TYR A 53 33.92 -25.51 -17.12
N ARG A 54 34.16 -25.22 -18.40
CA ARG A 54 33.73 -23.97 -19.05
C ARG A 54 32.22 -23.75 -18.90
N ARG A 55 31.42 -24.79 -19.18
CA ARG A 55 29.96 -24.73 -19.02
C ARG A 55 29.56 -24.43 -17.58
N LYS A 56 30.17 -25.08 -16.59
CA LYS A 56 29.86 -24.84 -15.17
C LYS A 56 30.22 -23.42 -14.75
N VAL A 57 31.40 -22.93 -15.15
CA VAL A 57 31.83 -21.55 -14.88
C VAL A 57 30.86 -20.54 -15.49
N GLU A 58 30.45 -20.73 -16.75
CA GLU A 58 29.50 -19.83 -17.41
C GLU A 58 28.13 -19.82 -16.72
N MET A 59 27.62 -21.00 -16.36
CA MET A 59 26.38 -21.10 -15.59
C MET A 59 26.47 -20.38 -14.24
N THR A 60 27.59 -20.51 -13.53
CA THR A 60 27.80 -19.80 -12.26
C THR A 60 27.95 -18.29 -12.47
N ARG A 61 28.61 -17.84 -13.55
CA ARG A 61 28.73 -16.43 -13.92
C ARG A 61 27.35 -15.81 -14.19
N LYS A 62 26.51 -16.50 -14.95
CA LYS A 62 25.12 -16.09 -15.21
C LYS A 62 24.32 -15.98 -13.90
N CYS A 63 24.36 -17.01 -13.05
CA CYS A 63 23.68 -16.98 -11.75
C CYS A 63 24.16 -15.80 -10.87
N LYS A 64 25.46 -15.49 -10.86
CA LYS A 64 25.99 -14.32 -10.16
C LYS A 64 25.39 -13.01 -10.70
N ALA A 65 25.33 -12.85 -12.02
CA ALA A 65 24.75 -11.67 -12.67
C ALA A 65 23.26 -11.52 -12.32
N ASP A 66 22.49 -12.61 -12.36
CA ASP A 66 21.07 -12.61 -12.00
C ASP A 66 20.84 -12.17 -10.54
N LEU A 67 21.69 -12.63 -9.61
CA LEU A 67 21.65 -12.19 -8.21
C LEU A 67 21.98 -10.70 -8.06
N GLN A 68 22.96 -10.18 -8.81
CA GLN A 68 23.30 -8.75 -8.79
C GLN A 68 22.16 -7.90 -9.34
N ASN A 69 21.53 -8.32 -10.44
CA ASN A 69 20.38 -7.64 -11.03
C ASN A 69 19.19 -7.62 -10.06
N SER A 70 18.88 -8.75 -9.43
CA SER A 70 17.80 -8.84 -8.44
C SER A 70 18.04 -7.87 -7.27
N LEU A 71 19.27 -7.81 -6.80
CA LEU A 71 19.65 -6.93 -5.70
C LEU A 71 19.53 -5.45 -6.09
N ALA A 72 19.97 -5.06 -7.29
CA ALA A 72 19.79 -3.71 -7.80
C ALA A 72 18.31 -3.32 -7.96
N GLN A 73 17.47 -4.27 -8.38
CA GLN A 73 16.02 -4.06 -8.47
C GLN A 73 15.40 -3.81 -7.09
N PHE A 74 15.74 -4.63 -6.09
CA PHE A 74 15.26 -4.43 -4.72
C PHE A 74 15.73 -3.08 -4.15
N GLU A 75 16.98 -2.69 -4.36
CA GLU A 75 17.51 -1.39 -3.92
C GLU A 75 16.78 -0.21 -4.59
N SER A 76 16.52 -0.31 -5.90
CA SER A 76 15.75 0.71 -6.63
C SER A 76 14.31 0.81 -6.12
N GLU A 77 13.67 -0.33 -5.83
CA GLU A 77 12.32 -0.35 -5.28
C GLU A 77 12.27 0.27 -3.88
N ILE A 78 13.21 -0.09 -3.00
CA ILE A 78 13.36 0.54 -1.68
C ILE A 78 13.50 2.06 -1.84
N ALA A 79 14.40 2.52 -2.71
CA ALA A 79 14.62 3.95 -2.93
C ALA A 79 13.33 4.67 -3.39
N LYS A 80 12.54 4.04 -4.27
CA LYS A 80 11.25 4.58 -4.72
C LYS A 80 10.24 4.67 -3.58
N ILE A 81 10.08 3.60 -2.78
CA ILE A 81 9.14 3.60 -1.66
C ILE A 81 9.54 4.65 -0.62
N VAL A 82 10.81 4.67 -0.23
CA VAL A 82 11.37 5.62 0.74
C VAL A 82 11.17 7.06 0.28
N SER A 83 11.43 7.34 -1.01
CA SER A 83 11.19 8.67 -1.59
C SER A 83 9.71 9.04 -1.54
N SER A 84 8.81 8.13 -1.90
CA SER A 84 7.37 8.38 -1.82
C SER A 84 6.87 8.64 -0.40
N LEU A 85 7.47 8.00 0.61
CA LEU A 85 7.11 8.20 2.02
C LEU A 85 7.76 9.45 2.65
N GLY A 86 8.73 10.08 1.97
CA GLY A 86 9.52 11.19 2.50
C GLY A 86 10.53 10.79 3.58
N GLU A 87 10.85 9.49 3.69
CA GLU A 87 11.68 8.96 4.78
C GLU A 87 13.17 8.99 4.44
N HIS A 88 13.69 10.18 4.14
CA HIS A 88 15.08 10.37 3.73
C HIS A 88 16.13 9.95 4.77
N SER A 89 15.73 9.76 6.03
CA SER A 89 16.57 9.20 7.10
C SER A 89 16.78 7.68 6.97
N PHE A 90 15.98 6.99 6.16
CA PHE A 90 16.16 5.58 5.85
C PHE A 90 17.38 5.41 4.92
N SER A 91 18.57 5.35 5.52
CA SER A 91 19.78 4.93 4.82
C SER A 91 19.82 3.41 4.80
N PHE A 92 19.29 2.80 3.74
CA PHE A 92 19.67 1.44 3.41
C PHE A 92 21.11 1.44 2.90
N SER A 93 22.05 1.48 3.84
CA SER A 93 23.44 1.27 3.51
C SER A 93 23.64 -0.23 3.34
N ARG A 94 24.02 -0.64 2.12
CA ARG A 94 24.65 -1.93 1.87
C ARG A 94 25.94 -1.96 2.70
N LYS A 95 25.87 -2.20 4.01
CA LYS A 95 27.04 -2.52 4.82
C LYS A 95 27.55 -3.84 4.25
N GLY A 96 28.52 -3.73 3.34
CA GLY A 96 28.99 -4.78 2.44
C GLY A 96 29.66 -5.96 3.15
N LYS A 97 28.91 -6.66 4.00
CA LYS A 97 29.37 -7.80 4.77
C LYS A 97 28.46 -8.98 4.47
N GLY A 98 28.74 -9.68 3.37
CA GLY A 98 28.07 -10.95 3.07
C GLY A 98 28.06 -11.30 1.58
N THR A 99 27.81 -12.57 1.28
CA THR A 99 27.61 -13.06 -0.09
C THR A 99 26.33 -12.49 -0.70
N LEU A 100 26.21 -12.49 -2.04
CA LEU A 100 25.02 -11.99 -2.74
C LEU A 100 23.70 -12.64 -2.24
N LYS A 101 23.73 -13.95 -1.98
CA LYS A 101 22.57 -14.68 -1.43
C LYS A 101 22.17 -14.18 -0.05
N HIS A 102 23.14 -13.91 0.83
CA HIS A 102 22.88 -13.38 2.17
C HIS A 102 22.33 -11.95 2.13
N GLN A 103 22.83 -11.13 1.22
CA GLN A 103 22.31 -9.77 1.03
C GLN A 103 20.86 -9.80 0.55
N ILE A 104 20.52 -10.70 -0.38
CA ILE A 104 19.13 -10.90 -0.84
C ILE A 104 18.23 -11.42 0.29
N SER A 105 18.69 -12.35 1.12
CA SER A 105 17.88 -12.82 2.25
C SER A 105 17.63 -11.73 3.29
N TYR A 106 18.56 -10.77 3.44
CA TYR A 106 18.41 -9.65 4.36
C TYR A 106 17.51 -8.54 3.81
N ILE A 107 17.65 -8.19 2.52
CA ILE A 107 16.87 -7.10 1.91
C ILE A 107 15.39 -7.44 1.74
N ARG A 108 15.06 -8.73 1.53
CA ARG A 108 13.69 -9.18 1.28
C ARG A 108 12.70 -8.82 2.40
N PRO A 109 12.95 -9.16 3.69
CA PRO A 109 12.04 -8.78 4.77
C PRO A 109 11.92 -7.25 4.92
N VAL A 110 13.02 -6.52 4.74
CA VAL A 110 13.02 -5.05 4.81
C VAL A 110 12.13 -4.44 3.72
N LEU A 111 12.21 -4.98 2.49
CA LEU A 111 11.37 -4.54 1.39
C LEU A 111 9.88 -4.85 1.65
N GLU A 112 9.55 -6.02 2.19
CA GLU A 112 8.17 -6.38 2.54
C GLU A 112 7.59 -5.48 3.64
N GLU A 113 8.39 -5.10 4.63
CA GLU A 113 8.00 -4.12 5.65
C GLU A 113 7.69 -2.76 5.01
N LEU A 114 8.57 -2.27 4.14
CA LEU A 114 8.37 -1.01 3.42
C LEU A 114 7.14 -1.04 2.51
N ARG A 115 6.90 -2.14 1.80
CA ARG A 115 5.67 -2.35 0.99
C ARG A 115 4.42 -2.29 1.85
N SER A 116 4.44 -2.95 3.01
CA SER A 116 3.33 -2.95 3.97
C SER A 116 3.08 -1.54 4.51
N LYS A 117 4.14 -0.81 4.85
CA LYS A 117 4.08 0.59 5.30
C LYS A 117 3.50 1.51 4.23
N LYS A 118 3.95 1.38 2.97
CA LYS A 118 3.37 2.13 1.83
C LYS A 118 1.88 1.85 1.70
N LYS A 119 1.47 0.58 1.72
CA LYS A 119 0.05 0.19 1.61
C LYS A 119 -0.79 0.79 2.74
N GLN A 120 -0.28 0.75 3.98
CA GLN A 120 -0.96 1.37 5.12
C GLN A 120 -1.09 2.88 4.96
N ARG A 121 -0.04 3.56 4.48
CA ARG A 121 -0.07 5.00 4.22
C ARG A 121 -1.11 5.35 3.15
N VAL A 122 -1.14 4.63 2.03
CA VAL A 122 -2.16 4.83 0.98
C VAL A 122 -3.57 4.70 1.55
N LYS A 123 -3.82 3.67 2.37
CA LYS A 123 -5.12 3.50 3.04
C LYS A 123 -5.49 4.70 3.90
N GLU A 124 -4.57 5.24 4.70
CA GLU A 124 -4.83 6.45 5.51
C GLU A 124 -5.17 7.67 4.66
N PHE A 125 -4.48 7.85 3.52
CA PHE A 125 -4.79 8.92 2.58
C PHE A 125 -6.19 8.76 1.98
N THR A 126 -6.53 7.58 1.47
CA THR A 126 -7.85 7.29 0.88
C THR A 126 -8.95 7.53 1.91
N GLU A 127 -8.81 7.02 3.13
CA GLU A 127 -9.80 7.22 4.20
C GLU A 127 -9.97 8.70 4.57
N THR A 128 -8.87 9.45 4.67
CA THR A 128 -8.90 10.89 5.00
C THR A 128 -9.58 11.69 3.89
N GLN A 129 -9.19 11.45 2.63
CA GLN A 129 -9.79 12.12 1.47
C GLN A 129 -11.27 11.78 1.30
N SER A 130 -11.66 10.53 1.54
CA SER A 130 -13.05 10.10 1.46
C SER A 130 -13.93 10.85 2.48
N GLN A 131 -13.42 11.01 3.71
CA GLN A 131 -14.11 11.81 4.73
C GLN A 131 -14.21 13.29 4.36
N ILE A 132 -13.15 13.88 3.81
CA ILE A 132 -13.16 15.28 3.32
C ILE A 132 -14.24 15.44 2.24
N VAL A 133 -14.22 14.60 1.21
CA VAL A 133 -15.19 14.64 0.10
C VAL A 133 -16.62 14.50 0.64
N LYS A 134 -16.84 13.58 1.58
CA LYS A 134 -18.15 13.38 2.21
C LYS A 134 -18.64 14.65 2.92
N ILE A 135 -17.81 15.26 3.78
CA ILE A 135 -18.22 16.47 4.52
C ILE A 135 -18.44 17.64 3.55
N CYS A 136 -17.56 17.82 2.56
CA CYS A 136 -17.72 18.84 1.53
C CYS A 136 -19.04 18.67 0.75
N ALA A 137 -19.41 17.43 0.39
CA ALA A 137 -20.68 17.15 -0.29
C ALA A 137 -21.90 17.44 0.59
N GLU A 138 -21.83 17.11 1.89
CA GLU A 138 -22.88 17.46 2.87
C GLU A 138 -23.05 18.99 3.00
N ILE A 139 -21.94 19.73 3.07
CA ILE A 139 -21.91 21.20 3.14
C ILE A 139 -22.43 21.86 1.85
N ALA A 140 -22.09 21.30 0.69
CA ALA A 140 -22.56 21.78 -0.60
C ALA A 140 -24.05 21.45 -0.83
N GLY A 141 -24.58 20.43 -0.15
CA GLY A 141 -25.93 19.92 -0.40
C GLY A 141 -26.01 18.96 -1.59
N ASN A 142 -24.88 18.41 -2.04
CA ASN A 142 -24.81 17.55 -3.24
C ASN A 142 -25.21 16.09 -2.99
N GLY A 143 -25.63 15.73 -1.77
CA GLY A 143 -26.19 14.41 -1.44
C GLY A 143 -25.33 13.20 -1.83
N GLN A 144 -25.85 11.98 -1.64
CA GLN A 144 -25.15 10.70 -1.91
C GLN A 144 -24.77 10.47 -3.39
N SER A 145 -25.03 11.42 -4.30
CA SER A 145 -24.84 11.31 -5.74
C SER A 145 -23.37 11.18 -6.19
N MET A 146 -22.42 11.64 -5.37
CA MET A 146 -20.97 11.57 -5.67
C MET A 146 -20.23 10.36 -5.08
N MET A 147 -20.92 9.43 -4.41
CA MET A 147 -20.29 8.36 -3.60
C MET A 147 -19.62 7.22 -4.40
N SER A 148 -19.57 7.26 -5.73
CA SER A 148 -19.16 6.10 -6.53
C SER A 148 -17.67 6.05 -6.90
N SER A 149 -16.90 7.12 -6.68
CA SER A 149 -15.49 7.16 -7.05
C SER A 149 -14.61 7.38 -5.84
N ASP A 150 -13.81 6.37 -5.50
CA ASP A 150 -12.81 6.48 -4.44
C ASP A 150 -11.79 7.56 -4.82
N PRO A 151 -11.38 8.44 -3.88
CA PRO A 151 -10.41 9.48 -4.18
C PRO A 151 -9.12 8.89 -4.76
N GLN A 152 -8.65 9.41 -5.89
CA GLN A 152 -7.35 9.02 -6.42
C GLN A 152 -6.25 9.62 -5.55
N VAL A 153 -5.56 8.75 -4.80
CA VAL A 153 -4.38 9.12 -4.01
C VAL A 153 -3.18 9.24 -4.95
N ASP A 154 -2.47 10.37 -4.88
CA ASP A 154 -1.18 10.50 -5.54
C ASP A 154 -0.13 9.67 -4.80
N GLU A 155 0.19 8.49 -5.34
CA GLU A 155 1.18 7.59 -4.76
C GLU A 155 2.63 8.11 -4.84
N ARG A 156 2.87 9.23 -5.53
CA ARG A 156 4.22 9.83 -5.61
C ARG A 156 4.59 10.58 -4.34
N ASP A 157 3.61 11.14 -3.63
CA ASP A 157 3.79 11.90 -2.40
C ASP A 157 2.86 11.37 -1.30
N LEU A 158 3.40 10.43 -0.52
CA LEU A 158 2.78 9.82 0.64
C LEU A 158 3.46 10.31 1.94
N THR A 159 4.03 11.52 1.92
CA THR A 159 4.77 12.09 3.04
C THR A 159 3.90 12.31 4.27
N VAL A 160 4.52 12.29 5.45
CA VAL A 160 3.82 12.56 6.72
C VAL A 160 3.28 14.00 6.76
N ASN A 161 4.01 14.95 6.18
CA ASN A 161 3.59 16.35 6.10
C ASN A 161 2.31 16.48 5.27
N LYS A 162 2.27 15.89 4.07
CA LYS A 162 1.07 15.93 3.22
C LYS A 162 -0.15 15.29 3.88
N LEU A 163 0.05 14.15 4.55
CA LEU A 163 -1.02 13.53 5.33
C LEU A 163 -1.48 14.43 6.49
N GLY A 164 -0.55 15.10 7.16
CA GLY A 164 -0.82 16.06 8.22
C GLY A 164 -1.68 17.24 7.75
N GLU A 165 -1.38 17.80 6.58
CA GLU A 165 -2.19 18.86 5.95
C GLU A 165 -3.62 18.39 5.71
N LEU A 166 -3.81 17.20 5.14
CA LEU A 166 -5.14 16.64 4.89
C LEU A 166 -5.89 16.38 6.20
N LYS A 167 -5.22 15.86 7.24
CA LYS A 167 -5.83 15.65 8.56
C LYS A 167 -6.23 16.98 9.22
N SER A 168 -5.40 18.03 9.10
CA SER A 168 -5.74 19.38 9.59
C SER A 168 -6.98 19.93 8.87
N HIS A 169 -7.02 19.82 7.54
CA HIS A 169 -8.17 20.26 6.75
C HIS A 169 -9.45 19.47 7.10
N LEU A 170 -9.34 18.15 7.29
CA LEU A 170 -10.45 17.34 7.76
C LEU A 170 -10.97 17.80 9.13
N GLN A 171 -10.08 18.14 10.07
CA GLN A 171 -10.46 18.64 11.38
C GLN A 171 -11.19 20.00 11.29
N GLU A 172 -10.73 20.90 10.43
CA GLU A 172 -11.41 22.18 10.15
C GLU A 172 -12.83 21.95 9.62
N LEU A 173 -12.99 21.04 8.65
CA LEU A 173 -14.30 20.70 8.08
C LEU A 173 -15.22 20.03 9.10
N GLN A 174 -14.70 19.17 9.97
CA GLN A 174 -15.47 18.57 11.06
C GLN A 174 -15.96 19.63 12.04
N ASN A 175 -15.11 20.61 12.40
CA ASN A 175 -15.50 21.73 13.24
C ASN A 175 -16.55 22.61 12.57
N GLU A 176 -16.39 22.91 11.27
CA GLU A 176 -17.39 23.67 10.51
C GLU A 176 -18.73 22.94 10.49
N LYS A 177 -18.73 21.63 10.27
CA LYS A 177 -19.94 20.79 10.31
C LYS A 177 -20.66 20.89 11.66
N ILE A 178 -19.93 20.85 12.78
CA ILE A 178 -20.50 21.01 14.12
C ILE A 178 -21.14 22.40 14.28
N ILE A 179 -20.41 23.46 13.89
CA ILE A 179 -20.91 24.84 13.98
C ILE A 179 -22.18 25.02 13.14
N ARG A 180 -22.21 24.46 11.92
CA ARG A 180 -23.39 24.51 11.05
C ARG A 180 -24.58 23.78 11.65
N LEU A 181 -24.37 22.60 12.23
CA LEU A 181 -25.43 21.85 12.89
C LEU A 181 -26.02 22.65 14.06
N GLN A 182 -25.18 23.26 14.89
CA GLN A 182 -25.63 24.14 15.98
C GLN A 182 -26.44 25.34 15.47
N LYS A 183 -26.03 25.95 14.35
CA LYS A 183 -26.79 27.04 13.71
C LYS A 183 -28.14 26.58 13.20
N VAL A 184 -28.20 25.41 12.55
CA VAL A 184 -29.47 24.80 12.11
C VAL A 184 -30.40 24.59 13.29
N ASP A 185 -29.90 23.98 14.38
CA ASP A 185 -30.70 23.73 15.58
C ASP A 185 -31.18 25.02 16.24
N SER A 186 -30.32 26.04 16.33
CA SER A 186 -30.69 27.36 16.85
C SER A 186 -31.78 28.03 16.03
N HIS A 187 -31.69 27.99 14.69
CA HIS A 187 -32.72 28.55 13.82
C HIS A 187 -34.04 27.79 13.93
N ILE A 188 -34.01 26.45 14.01
CA ILE A 188 -35.22 25.64 14.21
C ILE A 188 -35.90 26.01 15.52
N SER A 189 -35.15 26.10 16.63
CA SER A 189 -35.69 26.52 17.92
C SER A 189 -36.31 27.91 17.88
N MET A 190 -35.67 28.86 17.19
CA MET A 190 -36.20 30.21 17.04
C MET A 190 -37.49 30.26 16.21
N ILE A 191 -37.58 29.48 15.12
CA ILE A 191 -38.81 29.36 14.33
C ILE A 191 -39.92 28.75 15.19
N HIS A 192 -39.61 27.74 16.00
CA HIS A 192 -40.57 27.15 16.94
C HIS A 192 -41.10 28.18 17.95
N GLU A 193 -40.23 28.94 18.62
CA GLU A 193 -40.64 30.00 19.54
C GLU A 193 -41.53 31.06 18.87
N LEU A 194 -41.16 31.50 17.66
CA LEU A 194 -41.97 32.46 16.90
C LEU A 194 -43.31 31.86 16.48
N SER A 195 -43.37 30.56 16.19
CA SER A 195 -44.61 29.86 15.85
C SER A 195 -45.61 29.86 17.00
N VAL A 196 -45.12 29.69 18.24
CA VAL A 196 -45.95 29.74 19.45
C VAL A 196 -46.46 31.17 19.69
N VAL A 197 -45.61 32.18 19.49
CA VAL A 197 -45.98 33.59 19.73
C VAL A 197 -46.93 34.15 18.67
N MET A 198 -46.74 33.77 17.41
CA MET A 198 -47.46 34.34 16.27
C MET A 198 -48.59 33.44 15.74
N SER A 199 -48.76 32.25 16.34
CA SER A 199 -49.76 31.23 16.02
C SER A 199 -49.76 30.79 14.56
N PHE A 200 -48.60 30.39 14.03
CA PHE A 200 -48.47 29.78 12.69
C PHE A 200 -48.01 28.32 12.75
N ASP A 201 -48.16 27.60 11.64
CA ASP A 201 -47.77 26.20 11.52
C ASP A 201 -46.24 26.03 11.38
N PHE A 202 -45.61 25.60 12.48
CA PHE A 202 -44.18 25.29 12.54
C PHE A 202 -43.76 24.20 11.55
N LEU A 203 -44.48 23.08 11.52
CA LEU A 203 -44.10 21.91 10.72
C LEU A 203 -44.16 22.23 9.23
N LYS A 204 -45.20 22.94 8.79
CA LYS A 204 -45.32 23.41 7.41
C LYS A 204 -44.18 24.35 7.02
N THR A 205 -43.75 25.22 7.95
CA THR A 205 -42.66 26.18 7.70
C THR A 205 -41.31 25.48 7.57
N VAL A 206 -40.98 24.57 8.49
CA VAL A 206 -39.70 23.87 8.48
C VAL A 206 -39.60 22.86 7.31
N SER A 207 -40.68 22.18 6.96
CA SER A 207 -40.70 21.25 5.80
C SER A 207 -40.54 21.96 4.47
N GLY A 208 -41.07 23.19 4.37
CA GLY A 208 -40.89 24.05 3.20
C GLY A 208 -39.43 24.49 2.98
N ILE A 209 -38.59 24.43 4.02
CA ILE A 209 -37.15 24.70 3.91
C ILE A 209 -36.41 23.46 3.42
N HIS A 210 -36.50 22.36 4.18
CA HIS A 210 -35.90 21.09 3.82
C HIS A 210 -36.56 19.95 4.60
N SER A 211 -36.91 18.86 3.91
CA SER A 211 -37.65 17.74 4.48
C SER A 211 -36.93 17.04 5.62
N SER A 212 -35.59 16.97 5.57
CA SER A 212 -34.76 16.32 6.59
C SER A 212 -34.68 17.06 7.94
N LEU A 213 -35.36 18.21 8.11
CA LEU A 213 -35.28 19.01 9.33
C LEU A 213 -36.35 18.64 10.38
N ILE A 214 -37.42 17.94 9.98
CA ILE A 214 -38.56 17.61 10.85
C ILE A 214 -38.42 16.26 11.52
N ASP A 215 -37.95 15.25 10.78
CA ASP A 215 -37.87 13.89 11.32
C ASP A 215 -36.62 13.16 10.80
N PRO A 216 -35.71 12.71 11.69
CA PRO A 216 -34.62 11.82 11.31
C PRO A 216 -35.08 10.36 11.03
N ALA A 217 -36.39 10.08 10.93
CA ALA A 217 -37.00 8.74 10.79
C ALA A 217 -36.38 7.79 9.74
N ASN A 218 -35.58 8.28 8.78
CA ASN A 218 -34.88 7.47 7.78
C ASN A 218 -33.35 7.39 7.96
N GLY A 219 -32.81 7.76 9.12
CA GLY A 219 -31.35 7.78 9.36
C GLY A 219 -30.62 8.88 8.58
N GLN A 220 -31.36 9.80 7.95
CA GLN A 220 -30.80 10.98 7.30
C GLN A 220 -30.46 12.05 8.34
N SER A 221 -29.23 12.54 8.33
CA SER A 221 -28.82 13.69 9.12
C SER A 221 -29.54 14.95 8.64
N LYS A 222 -29.83 15.88 9.57
CA LYS A 222 -30.30 17.23 9.24
C LYS A 222 -29.40 17.86 8.17
N SER A 223 -30.02 18.47 7.15
CA SER A 223 -29.26 19.18 6.13
C SER A 223 -28.54 20.37 6.76
N ILE A 224 -27.23 20.45 6.51
CA ILE A 224 -26.33 21.53 6.93
C ILE A 224 -25.84 22.34 5.72
N SER A 225 -26.50 22.18 4.58
CA SER A 225 -26.06 22.76 3.33
C SER A 225 -26.12 24.29 3.34
N ASN A 226 -25.32 24.92 2.50
CA ASN A 226 -25.35 26.38 2.32
C ASN A 226 -26.77 26.89 2.01
N ASP A 227 -27.49 26.19 1.13
CA ASP A 227 -28.87 26.53 0.75
C ASP A 227 -29.85 26.40 1.93
N THR A 228 -29.74 25.31 2.70
CA THR A 228 -30.62 25.10 3.87
C THR A 228 -30.41 26.17 4.93
N LEU A 229 -29.15 26.50 5.25
CA LEU A 229 -28.83 27.56 6.20
C LEU A 229 -29.32 28.92 5.71
N ALA A 230 -29.10 29.26 4.44
CA ALA A 230 -29.57 30.53 3.87
C ALA A 230 -31.09 30.68 3.96
N LYS A 231 -31.83 29.61 3.63
CA LYS A 231 -33.30 29.57 3.75
C LYS A 231 -33.76 29.70 5.21
N LEU A 232 -33.14 28.98 6.15
CA LEU A 232 -33.43 29.10 7.59
C LEU A 232 -33.25 30.54 8.08
N THR A 233 -32.10 31.16 7.77
CA THR A 233 -31.83 32.55 8.14
C THR A 233 -32.84 33.51 7.51
N GLY A 234 -33.20 33.31 6.24
CA GLY A 234 -34.21 34.12 5.55
C GLY A 234 -35.60 34.05 6.22
N VAL A 235 -36.04 32.84 6.59
CA VAL A 235 -37.33 32.63 7.28
C VAL A 235 -37.30 33.26 8.67
N VAL A 236 -36.25 33.02 9.46
CA VAL A 236 -36.09 33.62 10.80
C VAL A 236 -36.18 35.14 10.73
N ASN A 237 -35.42 35.77 9.84
CA ASN A 237 -35.42 37.23 9.68
C ASN A 237 -36.81 37.76 9.27
N SER A 238 -37.47 37.07 8.35
CA SER A 238 -38.82 37.46 7.89
C SER A 238 -39.85 37.39 9.02
N LEU A 239 -39.80 36.34 9.84
CA LEU A 239 -40.69 36.18 10.99
C LEU A 239 -40.42 37.21 12.09
N GLN A 240 -39.15 37.53 12.37
CA GLN A 240 -38.78 38.59 13.31
C GLN A 240 -39.29 39.97 12.85
N GLN A 241 -39.16 40.28 11.56
CA GLN A 241 -39.69 41.53 11.00
C GLN A 241 -41.22 41.60 11.09
N GLU A 242 -41.92 40.50 10.79
CA GLU A 242 -43.37 40.44 10.89
C GLU A 242 -43.85 40.58 12.35
N LYS A 243 -43.17 39.93 13.31
CA LYS A 243 -43.41 40.13 14.75
C LYS A 243 -43.29 41.61 15.12
N GLN A 244 -42.23 42.29 14.66
CA GLN A 244 -42.02 43.70 14.96
C GLN A 244 -43.13 44.58 14.39
N LYS A 245 -43.60 44.31 13.16
CA LYS A 245 -44.72 45.03 12.54
C LYS A 245 -46.03 44.87 13.31
N ARG A 246 -46.30 43.67 13.85
CA ARG A 246 -47.51 43.40 14.66
C ARG A 246 -47.48 44.13 16.01
N LEU A 247 -46.30 44.36 16.58
CA LEU A 247 -46.14 45.11 17.84
C LEU A 247 -46.26 46.62 17.65
N GLN A 248 -46.09 47.13 16.43
CA GLN A 248 -46.19 48.55 16.08
C GLN A 248 -47.59 48.97 15.60
N LYS A 249 -48.52 48.01 15.43
CA LYS A 249 -49.94 48.26 15.14
C LYS A 249 -50.74 48.20 16.43
#